data_AF-A0A843HVD6-F1
#
_entry.id   AF-A0A843HVD6-F1
#
_cell.length_a   1.000
_cell.length_b   1.000
_cell.length_c   1.000
_cell.angle_alpha   90.00
_cell.angle_beta   90.00
_cell.angle_gamma   90.00
#
_symmetry.space_group_name_H-M   'P 1'
#
loop_
_entity.id
_entity.type
_entity.pdbx_description
1 polymer ?
#
loop_
_entity_poly.entity_id
_entity_poly.type
_entity_poly.pdbx_seq_one_letter_code
_entity_poly.pdbx_strand_id
1 'polypeptide(L)'
;MRVLLRTPLSCEAAEILSPDDVNTPAGMKIRHLCLQGRYALSIEYEGDVMTLKNTIDDVLRCLKVVEGIGRLNIFIPIDPAGRGREATSSGTTGEGNRI
;
A
#
# COMPACT_ATOMS: atom_id res chain seq x y z
N MET A 1 22.62 -5.66 13.13
CA MET A 1 22.82 -5.73 11.66
C MET A 1 22.03 -4.63 10.99
N ARG A 2 22.49 -4.12 9.84
CA ARG A 2 21.80 -3.04 9.11
C ARG A 2 21.83 -3.30 7.60
N VAL A 3 20.67 -3.11 6.95
CA VAL A 3 20.52 -3.23 5.50
C VAL A 3 19.86 -1.95 4.96
N LEU A 4 20.38 -1.47 3.83
CA LEU A 4 19.80 -0.35 3.08
C LEU A 4 19.40 -0.86 1.70
N LEU A 5 18.10 -0.80 1.39
CA LEU A 5 17.56 -1.10 0.07
C LEU A 5 17.28 0.22 -0.65
N ARG A 6 17.77 0.35 -1.88
CA ARG A 6 17.48 1.48 -2.77
C ARG A 6 16.63 0.98 -3.92
N THR A 7 15.56 1.69 -4.26
CA THR A 7 14.65 1.30 -5.33
C THR A 7 14.52 2.40 -6.37
N PRO A 8 14.05 2.09 -7.59
CA PRO A 8 13.72 3.11 -8.58
C PRO A 8 12.37 3.80 -8.31
N LEU A 9 11.62 3.43 -7.26
CA LEU A 9 10.30 3.99 -6.99
C LEU A 9 10.39 5.47 -6.55
N SER A 10 9.31 6.23 -6.81
CA SER A 10 9.15 7.58 -6.28
C SER A 10 9.00 7.57 -4.77
N CYS A 11 9.21 8.71 -4.12
CA CYS A 11 9.09 8.81 -2.66
C CYS A 11 7.67 8.60 -2.13
N GLU A 12 6.64 8.71 -2.97
CA GLU A 12 5.24 8.37 -2.65
C GLU A 12 5.09 6.90 -2.21
N ALA A 13 6.00 6.01 -2.65
CA ALA A 13 6.02 4.63 -2.18
C ALA A 13 6.20 4.51 -0.65
N ALA A 14 6.79 5.51 0.01
CA ALA A 14 6.88 5.54 1.47
C ALA A 14 5.50 5.65 2.13
N GLU A 15 4.59 6.43 1.56
CA GLU A 15 3.24 6.60 2.09
C GLU A 15 2.40 5.34 1.88
N ILE A 16 2.59 4.65 0.76
CA ILE A 16 1.89 3.40 0.43
C ILE A 16 2.38 2.24 1.31
N LEU A 17 3.68 2.17 1.60
CA LEU A 17 4.31 1.04 2.28
C LEU A 17 4.41 1.20 3.80
N SER A 18 4.42 2.43 4.33
CA SER A 18 4.49 2.66 5.78
C SER A 18 3.37 2.01 6.61
N PRO A 19 2.13 1.85 6.11
CA PRO A 19 1.08 1.16 6.86
C PRO A 19 1.32 -0.34 6.99
N ASP A 20 2.19 -0.96 6.18
CA ASP A 20 2.47 -2.40 6.22
C ASP A 20 3.47 -2.79 7.31
N ASP A 21 4.09 -1.82 7.98
CA ASP A 21 5.04 -2.03 9.09
C ASP A 21 4.35 -2.43 10.42
N VAL A 22 3.18 -3.06 10.36
CA VAL A 22 2.43 -3.52 11.53
C VAL A 22 2.94 -4.91 11.94
N ASN A 23 3.42 -5.04 13.18
CA ASN A 23 4.03 -6.26 13.75
C ASN A 23 5.49 -6.52 13.33
N THR A 24 6.32 -5.48 13.34
CA THR A 24 7.77 -5.67 13.23
C THR A 24 8.32 -6.52 14.39
N PRO A 25 9.25 -7.46 14.12
CA PRO A 25 9.89 -8.26 15.16
C PRO A 25 10.56 -7.40 16.25
N ALA A 26 10.59 -7.90 17.48
CA ALA A 26 11.23 -7.19 18.60
C ALA A 26 12.72 -6.93 18.30
N GLY A 27 13.18 -5.70 18.52
CA GLY A 27 14.55 -5.29 18.19
C GLY A 27 14.77 -4.97 16.70
N MET A 28 13.71 -4.98 15.88
CA MET A 28 13.75 -4.52 14.49
C MET A 28 13.24 -3.09 14.36
N LYS A 29 13.95 -2.28 13.57
CA LYS A 29 13.55 -0.92 13.20
C LYS A 29 13.54 -0.82 11.69
N ILE A 30 12.38 -0.56 11.13
CA ILE A 30 12.19 -0.29 9.70
C ILE A 30 12.01 1.22 9.53
N ARG A 31 12.70 1.81 8.56
CA ARG A 31 12.60 3.24 8.24
C ARG A 31 12.48 3.43 6.73
N HIS A 32 11.37 4.00 6.31
CA HIS A 32 11.15 4.48 4.95
C HIS A 32 11.85 5.83 4.77
N LEU A 33 12.63 5.97 3.71
CA LEU A 33 13.45 7.14 3.44
C LEU A 33 13.21 7.61 2.00
N CYS A 34 13.26 8.92 1.80
CA CYS A 34 13.35 9.53 0.48
C CYS A 34 14.77 10.05 0.27
N LEU A 35 15.55 9.39 -0.58
CA LEU A 35 16.94 9.75 -0.88
C LEU A 35 17.03 10.16 -2.35
N GLN A 36 17.37 11.42 -2.62
CA GLN A 36 17.52 11.95 -3.98
C GLN A 36 16.27 11.76 -4.86
N GLY A 37 15.07 11.94 -4.27
CA GLY A 37 13.80 11.77 -4.99
C GLY A 37 13.42 10.31 -5.25
N ARG A 38 14.16 9.35 -4.68
CA ARG A 38 13.89 7.91 -4.79
C ARG A 38 13.61 7.31 -3.43
N TYR A 39 12.71 6.34 -3.42
CA TYR A 39 12.41 5.57 -2.23
C TYR A 39 13.59 4.67 -1.82
N ALA A 40 13.86 4.63 -0.51
CA ALA A 40 14.81 3.74 0.11
C ALA A 40 14.23 3.20 1.43
N LEU A 41 14.70 2.03 1.84
CA LEU A 41 14.33 1.39 3.10
C LEU A 41 15.57 1.06 3.91
N SER A 42 15.60 1.46 5.17
CA SER A 42 16.64 1.07 6.13
C SER A 42 16.03 0.11 7.15
N ILE A 43 16.60 -1.09 7.27
CA ILE A 43 16.23 -2.09 8.28
C ILE A 43 17.41 -2.26 9.23
N GLU A 44 17.18 -2.06 10.52
CA GLU A 44 18.12 -2.37 11.59
C GLU A 44 17.54 -3.49 12.45
N TYR A 45 18.36 -4.49 12.77
CA TYR A 45 17.93 -5.62 13.60
C TYR A 45 19.03 -6.11 14.52
N GLU A 46 18.70 -6.26 15.79
CA GLU A 46 19.57 -6.79 16.86
C GLU A 46 19.22 -8.24 17.22
N GLY A 47 18.96 -9.08 16.22
CA GLY A 47 18.66 -10.50 16.40
C GLY A 47 19.41 -11.38 15.41
N ASP A 48 18.79 -12.47 14.98
CA ASP A 48 19.38 -13.45 14.08
C ASP A 48 19.31 -13.06 12.58
N VAL A 49 20.24 -13.59 11.79
CA VAL A 49 20.35 -13.29 10.35
C VAL A 49 19.15 -13.83 9.56
N MET A 50 18.55 -14.94 9.98
CA MET A 50 17.48 -15.61 9.23
C MET A 50 16.17 -14.82 9.31
N THR A 51 15.84 -14.28 10.47
CA THR A 51 14.70 -13.36 10.63
C THR A 51 14.89 -12.12 9.77
N LEU A 52 16.08 -11.52 9.77
CA LEU A 52 16.37 -10.36 8.92
C LEU A 52 16.20 -10.69 7.43
N LYS A 53 16.72 -11.85 6.98
CA LYS A 53 16.56 -12.32 5.60
C LYS A 53 15.08 -12.46 5.23
N ASN A 54 14.29 -13.12 6.08
CA ASN A 54 12.88 -13.34 5.82
C ASN A 54 12.11 -12.01 5.72
N THR A 55 12.37 -11.05 6.61
CA THR A 55 11.77 -9.73 6.52
C THR A 55 12.17 -8.99 5.24
N ILE A 56 13.43 -9.09 4.81
CA ILE A 56 13.88 -8.51 3.53
C ILE A 56 13.13 -9.15 2.35
N ASP A 57 12.97 -10.48 2.35
CA ASP A 57 12.25 -11.20 1.29
C ASP A 57 10.78 -10.76 1.21
N ASP A 58 10.13 -10.54 2.36
CA ASP A 58 8.75 -10.05 2.44
C ASP A 58 8.62 -8.62 1.92
N VAL A 59 9.52 -7.72 2.35
CA VAL A 59 9.60 -6.35 1.83
C VAL A 59 9.77 -6.34 0.31
N LEU A 60 10.67 -7.16 -0.22
CA LEU A 60 10.91 -7.24 -1.67
C LEU A 60 9.66 -7.74 -2.42
N ARG A 61 8.85 -8.61 -1.80
CA ARG A 61 7.57 -9.05 -2.38
C ARG A 61 6.57 -7.90 -2.44
N CYS A 62 6.43 -7.11 -1.37
CA CYS A 62 5.56 -5.91 -1.37
C CYS A 62 6.02 -4.89 -2.41
N LEU A 63 7.32 -4.65 -2.53
CA LEU A 63 7.87 -3.72 -3.53
C LEU A 63 7.55 -4.13 -4.97
N LYS A 64 7.59 -5.43 -5.28
CA LYS A 64 7.18 -5.94 -6.60
C LYS A 64 5.70 -5.69 -6.88
N VAL A 65 4.85 -5.79 -5.87
CA VAL A 65 3.42 -5.48 -6.00
C VAL A 65 3.23 -3.99 -6.26
N VAL A 66 3.88 -3.10 -5.50
CA VAL A 66 3.83 -1.65 -5.72
C VAL A 66 4.36 -1.27 -7.11
N GLU A 67 5.44 -1.90 -7.57
CA GLU A 67 5.94 -1.67 -8.92
C GLU A 67 4.92 -2.14 -9.98
N GLY A 68 4.31 -3.32 -9.79
CA GLY A 68 3.27 -3.84 -10.67
C GLY A 68 2.03 -2.94 -10.72
N ILE A 69 1.56 -2.47 -9.57
CA ILE A 69 0.44 -1.52 -9.46
C ILE A 69 0.82 -0.18 -10.07
N GLY A 70 2.02 0.35 -9.82
CA GLY A 70 2.46 1.61 -10.43
C GLY A 70 2.51 1.57 -11.96
N ARG A 71 2.70 0.39 -12.56
CA ARG A 71 2.60 0.17 -14.02
C ARG A 71 1.16 -0.01 -14.49
N LEU A 72 0.29 -0.56 -13.65
CA LEU A 72 -1.14 -0.67 -13.89
C LEU A 72 -1.78 0.65 -13.50
N ASN A 73 -2.00 1.55 -14.45
CA ASN A 73 -2.62 2.86 -14.23
C ASN A 73 -4.11 2.72 -13.81
N ILE A 74 -4.37 2.08 -12.66
CA ILE A 74 -5.69 1.79 -12.10
C ILE A 74 -6.03 2.96 -11.20
N PHE A 75 -6.87 3.84 -11.74
CA PHE A 75 -7.56 4.83 -10.95
C PHE A 75 -8.62 4.11 -10.09
N ILE A 76 -8.32 3.91 -8.80
CA ILE A 76 -9.34 3.51 -7.83
C ILE A 76 -9.88 4.79 -7.20
N PRO A 77 -11.11 5.24 -7.54
CA PRO A 77 -11.75 6.30 -6.79
C PRO A 77 -12.05 5.76 -5.40
N ILE A 78 -11.25 6.18 -4.41
CA ILE A 78 -11.56 5.96 -3.01
C ILE A 78 -12.66 6.97 -2.68
N ASP A 79 -13.92 6.53 -2.62
CA ASP A 79 -15.03 7.37 -2.16
C ASP A 79 -14.80 7.64 -0.66
N PRO A 80 -14.45 8.87 -0.25
CA PRO A 80 -14.16 9.18 1.15
C PRO A 80 -15.43 9.24 2.01
N ALA A 81 -16.62 9.09 1.42
CA ALA A 81 -17.88 9.15 2.12
C ALA A 81 -18.64 7.82 2.01
N GLY A 82 -18.48 6.95 3.01
CA GLY A 82 -19.37 5.82 3.25
C GLY A 82 -20.80 6.25 3.58
N ARG A 83 -21.53 6.82 2.61
CA ARG A 83 -22.98 6.97 2.64
C ARG A 83 -23.57 5.90 1.74
N GLY A 84 -23.95 4.79 2.36
CA GLY A 84 -24.86 3.83 1.74
C GLY A 84 -26.07 4.59 1.22
N ARG A 85 -26.30 4.53 -0.09
CA ARG A 85 -27.61 4.86 -0.63
C ARG A 85 -28.51 3.68 -0.28
N GLU A 86 -29.26 3.82 0.81
CA GLU A 86 -30.51 3.07 0.96
C GLU A 86 -31.33 3.28 -0.32
N ALA A 87 -31.77 2.18 -0.90
CA ALA A 87 -32.71 2.19 -2.00
C ALA A 87 -34.00 2.85 -1.50
N THR A 88 -34.20 4.12 -1.83
CA THR A 88 -35.50 4.78 -1.67
C THR A 88 -36.42 4.19 -2.72
N SER A 89 -37.14 3.15 -2.35
CA SER A 89 -38.36 2.71 -3.02
C SER A 89 -39.44 3.76 -2.78
N SER A 90 -39.50 4.77 -3.65
CA SER A 90 -40.65 5.65 -3.78
C SER A 90 -41.31 5.34 -5.11
N GLY A 91 -42.42 4.60 -5.06
CA GLY A 91 -43.26 4.34 -6.22
C GLY A 91 -43.99 5.60 -6.67
N THR A 92 -44.20 5.71 -7.98
CA THR A 92 -45.35 6.41 -8.56
C THR A 92 -45.79 5.70 -9.84
N THR A 93 -47.01 5.22 -9.77
CA THR A 93 -48.02 4.87 -10.77
C THR A 93 -47.97 5.65 -12.09
N GLY A 94 -48.05 4.91 -13.21
CA GLY A 94 -48.93 5.09 -14.39
C GLY A 94 -48.84 6.38 -15.25
N GLU A 95 -48.56 6.23 -16.55
CA GLU A 95 -49.51 6.47 -17.67
C GLU A 95 -48.83 6.36 -19.06
N GLY A 96 -49.54 5.76 -20.03
CA GLY A 96 -49.42 6.10 -21.45
C GLY A 96 -48.76 5.11 -22.42
N ASN A 97 -49.27 3.89 -22.55
CA ASN A 97 -48.93 3.02 -23.69
C ASN A 97 -49.73 3.44 -24.94
N ARG A 98 -49.01 3.82 -26.00
CA ARG A 98 -49.51 3.98 -27.37
C ARG A 98 -49.60 2.60 -28.03
N ILE A 99 -50.81 2.12 -28.33
CA ILE A 99 -51.13 1.33 -29.54
C ILE A 99 -52.55 1.69 -29.94
#